data_AF-K1TBF4-F1
#
_entry.id   AF-K1TBF4-F1
#
_cell.length_a   1.000
_cell.length_b   1.000
_cell.length_c   1.000
_cell.angle_alpha   90.00
_cell.angle_beta   90.00
_cell.angle_gamma   90.00
#
_symmetry.space_group_name_H-M   'P 1'
#
loop_
_entity.id
_entity.type
_entity.pdbx_description
1 polymer ?
#
loop_
_entity_poly.entity_id
_entity_poly.type
_entity_poly.pdbx_seq_one_letter_code
_entity_poly.pdbx_strand_id
1 'polypeptide(L)'
;MALNITKKQLKALGISIPESNKPNKYRSKACKIDGITFQSTAEANYYYKLKMLVKAKKIAGFCRQPRFVITEGDNNTRCVEYVADFI
;
A
#
# COMPACT_ATOMS: atom_id res chain seq x y z
N MET A 1 3.50 34.44 -24.02
CA MET A 1 2.76 33.17 -24.23
C MET A 1 3.52 32.06 -23.52
N ALA A 2 2.95 31.46 -22.48
CA ALA A 2 3.51 30.23 -21.92
C ALA A 2 2.98 29.04 -22.73
N LEU A 3 3.87 28.20 -23.26
CA LEU A 3 3.49 26.97 -23.95
C LEU A 3 3.15 25.91 -22.89
N ASN A 4 1.90 25.44 -22.87
CA ASN A 4 1.48 24.32 -22.03
C ASN A 4 1.98 23.00 -22.65
N ILE A 5 3.19 22.57 -22.29
CA ILE A 5 3.82 21.35 -22.80
C ILE A 5 3.74 20.24 -21.74
N THR A 6 3.33 19.04 -22.16
CA THR A 6 3.20 17.87 -21.28
C THR A 6 4.57 17.23 -20.96
N LYS A 7 4.67 16.50 -19.83
CA LYS A 7 5.90 15.77 -19.45
C LYS A 7 6.38 14.80 -20.53
N LYS A 8 5.46 14.19 -21.29
CA LYS A 8 5.76 13.26 -22.38
C LYS A 8 6.45 13.97 -23.56
N GLN A 9 5.97 15.17 -23.91
CA GLN A 9 6.57 16.00 -24.97
C GLN A 9 7.95 16.53 -24.57
N LEU A 10 8.12 16.94 -23.30
CA LEU A 10 9.43 17.34 -22.77
C LEU A 10 10.46 16.20 -22.83
N LYS A 11 10.05 14.96 -22.51
CA LYS A 11 10.91 13.78 -22.63
C LYS A 11 11.30 13.48 -24.08
N ALA A 12 10.38 13.67 -25.04
CA ALA A 12 10.66 13.51 -26.46
C ALA A 12 11.63 14.58 -27.01
N LEU A 13 11.67 15.76 -26.39
CA LEU A 13 12.61 16.85 -26.69
C LEU A 13 13.97 16.69 -25.99
N GLY A 14 14.19 15.58 -25.27
CA GLY A 14 15.46 15.31 -24.58
C GLY A 14 15.66 16.09 -23.28
N ILE A 15 14.63 16.76 -22.77
CA ILE A 15 14.70 17.54 -21.53
C ILE A 15 14.37 16.63 -20.35
N SER A 16 15.35 16.35 -19.49
CA SER A 16 15.15 15.59 -18.25
C SER A 16 14.56 16.48 -17.15
N ILE A 17 13.38 16.12 -16.65
CA ILE A 17 12.76 16.78 -15.50
C ILE A 17 13.24 16.04 -14.24
N PRO A 18 13.83 16.72 -13.24
CA PRO A 18 14.20 16.06 -12.00
C PRO A 18 12.95 15.51 -11.32
N GLU A 19 12.96 14.24 -10.92
CA GLU A 19 11.87 13.68 -10.12
C GLU A 19 11.78 14.44 -8.81
N SER A 20 10.63 15.08 -8.57
CA SER A 20 10.39 15.73 -7.29
C SER A 20 10.29 14.63 -6.24
N ASN A 21 11.23 14.62 -5.30
CA ASN A 21 11.19 13.75 -4.12
C ASN A 21 10.13 14.26 -3.14
N LYS A 22 8.86 14.24 -3.60
CA LYS A 22 7.72 14.67 -2.81
C LYS A 22 7.50 13.63 -1.73
N PRO A 23 7.45 14.04 -0.45
CA PRO A 23 7.09 13.09 0.59
C PRO A 23 5.70 12.54 0.32
N ASN A 24 5.47 11.28 0.67
CA ASN A 24 4.15 10.65 0.57
C ASN A 24 3.09 11.50 1.31
N LYS A 25 1.81 11.38 0.95
CA LYS A 25 0.67 12.13 1.52
C LYS A 25 0.70 12.21 3.06
N TYR A 26 1.12 11.12 3.70
CA TYR A 26 1.23 11.00 5.16
C TYR A 26 2.67 10.99 5.70
N ARG A 27 3.66 11.27 4.85
CA ARG A 27 5.10 11.16 5.16
C ARG A 27 5.47 9.81 5.80
N SER A 28 4.72 8.75 5.43
CA SER A 28 4.94 7.42 5.95
C SER A 28 6.32 6.91 5.54
N LYS A 29 6.96 6.17 6.44
CA LYS A 29 8.23 5.51 6.18
C LYS A 29 7.99 4.02 6.04
N ALA A 30 8.51 3.42 4.98
CA ALA A 30 8.50 1.98 4.84
C ALA A 30 9.47 1.36 5.86
N CYS A 31 9.11 0.20 6.40
CA CYS A 31 9.90 -0.52 7.40
C CYS A 31 9.87 -2.02 7.13
N LYS A 32 10.93 -2.72 7.52
CA LYS A 32 11.03 -4.18 7.39
C LYS A 32 11.07 -4.80 8.78
N ILE A 33 10.08 -5.63 9.11
CA ILE A 33 9.95 -6.33 10.40
C ILE A 33 9.70 -7.81 10.11
N ASP A 34 10.42 -8.70 10.80
CA ASP A 34 10.29 -10.16 10.63
C ASP A 34 10.40 -10.62 9.15
N GLY A 35 11.18 -9.91 8.33
CA GLY A 35 11.30 -10.18 6.89
C GLY A 35 10.18 -9.60 6.02
N ILE A 36 9.11 -9.07 6.61
CA ILE A 36 7.96 -8.45 5.93
C ILE A 36 8.23 -6.95 5.75
N THR A 37 8.02 -6.45 4.53
CA THR A 37 8.11 -5.01 4.22
C THR A 37 6.74 -4.35 4.35
N PHE A 38 6.61 -3.42 5.30
CA PHE A 38 5.44 -2.59 5.52
C PHE A 38 5.62 -1.23 4.85
N GLN A 39 4.54 -0.66 4.28
CA GLN A 39 4.57 0.65 3.62
C GLN A 39 4.53 1.81 4.62
N SER A 40 4.19 1.51 5.87
CA SER A 40 4.09 2.48 6.97
C SER A 40 4.60 1.90 8.28
N THR A 41 5.31 2.73 9.05
CA THR A 41 5.68 2.45 10.45
C THR A 41 4.47 2.12 11.31
N ALA A 42 3.33 2.79 11.07
CA ALA A 42 2.11 2.56 11.83
C ALA A 42 1.54 1.14 11.62
N GLU A 43 1.55 0.65 10.38
CA GLU A 43 1.12 -0.71 10.01
C GLU A 43 2.03 -1.75 10.69
N ALA A 44 3.35 -1.51 10.65
CA ALA A 44 4.34 -2.37 11.26
C ALA A 44 4.19 -2.45 12.80
N ASN A 45 3.87 -1.33 13.45
CA ASN A 45 3.59 -1.27 14.88
C ASN A 45 2.31 -2.03 15.25
N TYR A 46 1.27 -1.94 14.41
CA TYR A 46 0.02 -2.68 14.63
C TYR A 46 0.23 -4.18 14.52
N TYR A 47 0.98 -4.64 13.51
CA TYR A 47 1.43 -6.03 13.40
C TYR A 47 2.15 -6.50 14.67
N TYR A 48 3.08 -5.69 15.20
CA TYR A 48 3.78 -6.03 16.43
C TYR A 48 2.84 -6.16 17.64
N LYS A 49 1.86 -5.25 17.76
CA LYS A 49 0.83 -5.31 18.80
C LYS A 49 0.03 -6.61 18.71
N LEU A 50 -0.41 -7.01 17.51
CA LEU A 50 -1.12 -8.28 17.32
C LEU A 50 -0.26 -9.49 17.72
N LYS A 51 1.02 -9.48 17.33
CA LYS A 51 1.99 -10.52 17.75
C LYS A 51 2.10 -10.61 19.27
N MET A 52 2.13 -9.48 19.98
CA MET A 52 2.14 -9.46 21.44
C MET A 52 0.84 -10.03 22.04
N LEU A 53 -0.32 -9.72 21.45
CA LEU A 53 -1.62 -10.25 21.91
C LEU A 53 -1.73 -11.76 21.72
N VAL A 54 -1.21 -12.31 20.61
CA VAL A 54 -1.13 -13.77 20.40
C VAL A 54 -0.24 -14.40 21.47
N LYS A 55 0.95 -13.83 21.73
CA LYS A 55 1.84 -14.33 22.78
C LYS A 55 1.20 -14.30 24.18
N ALA A 56 0.43 -13.24 24.46
CA ALA A 56 -0.34 -13.10 25.69
C ALA A 56 -1.61 -13.98 25.74
N LYS A 57 -1.86 -14.81 24.71
CA LYS A 57 -3.06 -15.64 24.54
C LYS A 57 -4.38 -14.86 24.65
N LYS A 58 -4.36 -13.57 24.28
CA LYS A 58 -5.55 -12.71 24.25
C LYS A 58 -6.35 -12.88 22.97
N ILE A 59 -5.70 -13.28 21.88
CA ILE A 59 -6.31 -13.62 20.60
C ILE A 59 -5.73 -14.97 20.13
N ALA A 60 -6.52 -15.74 19.37
CA ALA A 60 -6.09 -17.03 18.84
C ALA A 60 -4.99 -16.89 17.77
N GLY A 61 -5.02 -15.81 17.02
CA GLY A 61 -4.15 -15.54 15.89
C GLY A 61 -4.58 -14.28 15.17
N PHE A 62 -3.90 -13.96 14.09
CA PHE A 62 -4.33 -12.94 13.14
C PHE A 62 -3.81 -13.31 11.75
N CYS A 63 -4.49 -12.85 10.71
CA CYS A 63 -4.06 -12.97 9.33
C CYS A 63 -3.78 -11.59 8.74
N ARG A 64 -2.86 -11.50 7.77
CA ARG A 64 -2.49 -10.25 7.11
C ARG A 64 -2.92 -10.30 5.65
N GLN A 65 -3.46 -9.21 5.13
CA GLN A 65 -3.93 -9.12 3.74
C GLN A 65 -4.93 -10.21 3.31
N PRO A 66 -5.88 -10.67 4.16
CA PRO A 66 -6.94 -11.57 3.70
C PRO A 66 -7.80 -10.89 2.62
N ARG A 67 -8.21 -11.67 1.63
CA ARG A 67 -9.06 -11.24 0.52
C ARG A 67 -10.47 -11.77 0.74
N PHE A 68 -11.45 -10.89 0.62
CA PHE A 68 -12.87 -11.21 0.76
C PHE A 68 -13.58 -10.86 -0.54
N VAL A 69 -14.31 -11.81 -1.11
CA VAL A 69 -15.17 -11.55 -2.27
C VAL A 69 -16.42 -10.84 -1.76
N ILE A 70 -16.63 -9.61 -2.21
CA ILE A 70 -17.87 -8.85 -1.91
C ILE A 70 -18.93 -9.21 -2.94
N THR A 71 -18.54 -9.26 -4.21
CA THR A 71 -19.43 -9.60 -5.31
C THR A 71 -18.70 -10.53 -6.25
N GLU A 72 -19.27 -11.71 -6.45
CA GLU A 72 -18.76 -12.67 -7.41
C GLU A 72 -18.82 -12.09 -8.82
N GLY A 73 -17.79 -12.36 -9.61
CA GLY A 73 -17.78 -12.00 -11.03
C GLY A 73 -18.66 -12.97 -11.81
N ASP A 74 -19.34 -12.46 -12.83
CA ASP A 74 -20.03 -13.27 -13.83
C ASP A 74 -19.37 -13.06 -15.21
N ASN A 75 -19.85 -13.73 -16.25
CA ASN A 75 -19.30 -13.65 -17.61
C ASN A 75 -19.12 -12.22 -18.14
N ASN A 76 -19.92 -11.27 -17.66
CA ASN A 76 -19.89 -9.86 -18.08
C ASN A 76 -19.31 -8.88 -17.04
N THR A 77 -19.04 -9.32 -15.81
CA THR A 77 -18.68 -8.44 -14.69
C THR A 77 -17.49 -8.97 -13.91
N ARG A 78 -16.59 -8.07 -13.51
CA ARG A 78 -15.41 -8.44 -12.71
C ARG A 78 -15.80 -8.66 -11.25
N CYS A 79 -15.16 -9.66 -10.65
CA CYS A 79 -15.20 -9.89 -9.21
C CYS A 79 -14.72 -8.64 -8.46
N VAL A 80 -15.45 -8.27 -7.40
CA VAL A 80 -15.07 -7.19 -6.49
C VAL A 80 -14.58 -7.80 -5.20
N GLU A 81 -13.32 -7.55 -4.89
CA GLU A 81 -12.66 -8.05 -3.69
C GLU A 81 -12.25 -6.93 -2.75
N TYR A 82 -12.39 -7.17 -1.46
CA TYR A 82 -11.84 -6.34 -0.40
C TYR A 82 -10.64 -7.03 0.22
N VAL A 83 -9.52 -6.30 0.30
CA VAL A 83 -8.30 -6.78 0.95
C VAL A 83 -8.15 -6.02 2.26
N ALA A 84 -8.35 -6.71 3.39
CA ALA A 84 -8.18 -6.09 4.71
C ALA A 84 -6.70 -6.11 5.10
N ASP A 85 -6.21 -5.14 5.88
CA ASP A 85 -4.82 -5.17 6.33
C ASP A 85 -4.56 -6.31 7.33
N PHE A 86 -5.47 -6.50 8.28
CA PHE A 86 -5.41 -7.52 9.34
C PHE A 86 -6.82 -8.03 9.69
N ILE A 87 -6.92 -9.30 10.11
CA ILE A 87 -8.12 -9.92 10.73
C ILE A 87 -7.72 -10.83 11.89
#